data_AF-A0A495QIZ6-F1
#
_entry.id   AF-A0A495QIZ6-F1
#
_cell.length_a   1.000
_cell.length_b   1.000
_cell.length_c   1.000
_cell.angle_alpha   90.00
_cell.angle_beta   90.00
_cell.angle_gamma   90.00
#
_symmetry.space_group_name_H-M   'P 1'
#
loop_
_entity.id
_entity.type
_entity.pdbx_description
1 polymer ?
#
loop_
_entity_poly.entity_id
_entity_poly.type
_entity_poly.pdbx_seq_one_letter_code
_entity_poly.pdbx_strand_id
1 'polypeptide(L)'
;MSETACRVCGKPLPTSTGRPGRASLYCSPACRQKAYRTRQAPTNGTVHDLISDIERQVRALTPERPHPFYSAVKSLSSSVGRLHHLARTAAQSVTQNPVTNPDDAEAARTSDEWSFAALVEPYRRELQVHCYRMVGSYDDSEDLVQDTLLKAWRNRTTFEGRSTLRAWLYKIATNTALDFLRRNDRRPQRYGPSPIPPTNDVTPSPFLPWLQPFPDEDPETAAETSETLQLIVLAAIQHLPPRQRAVLILRDVLGWPAADTATALDMTVASVNSALQRGRGTLRTHLPERRQEWPSDTNPSDAERVLLDRYMKAATEGDTTAMAAMLREDVRITMPPNPLWFGGRDAVVTMLKQTFDPSSPHYFGRWKHLPTHANGQPAVGGYVQRPGTRVYRAQVLDVLRVEDGLIVEITSFEPHLFPAFGLPLTVTD
;
A
#
# COMPACT_ATOMS: atom_id res chain seq x y z
N MET A 1 12.18 -35.84 2.57
CA MET A 1 13.31 -36.54 1.90
C MET A 1 13.09 -36.44 0.40
N SER A 2 13.89 -35.67 -0.33
CA SER A 2 13.75 -35.53 -1.79
C SER A 2 14.18 -36.83 -2.48
N GLU A 3 13.25 -37.51 -3.15
CA GLU A 3 13.58 -38.67 -3.98
C GLU A 3 14.51 -38.24 -5.12
N THR A 4 15.74 -38.75 -5.10
CA THR A 4 16.78 -38.45 -6.12
C THR A 4 16.75 -39.42 -7.31
N ALA A 5 15.82 -40.39 -7.30
CA ALA A 5 15.72 -41.45 -8.29
C ALA A 5 14.33 -41.55 -8.92
N CYS A 6 14.30 -41.89 -10.21
CA CYS A 6 13.08 -42.08 -10.99
C CYS A 6 12.28 -43.27 -10.48
N ARG A 7 11.00 -43.05 -10.14
CA ARG A 7 10.09 -44.08 -9.60
C ARG A 7 9.78 -45.26 -10.53
N VAL A 8 10.20 -45.18 -11.80
CA VAL A 8 9.89 -46.20 -12.83
C VAL A 8 11.11 -47.04 -13.21
N CYS A 9 12.31 -46.48 -13.11
CA CYS A 9 13.53 -47.18 -13.57
C CYS A 9 14.73 -47.03 -12.61
N GLY A 10 14.58 -46.35 -11.48
CA GLY A 10 15.62 -46.16 -10.48
C GLY A 10 16.78 -45.23 -10.89
N LYS A 11 16.79 -44.73 -12.13
CA LYS A 11 17.85 -43.83 -12.60
C LYS A 11 17.78 -42.46 -11.91
N PRO A 12 18.94 -41.77 -11.71
CA PRO A 12 18.96 -40.43 -11.16
C PRO A 12 18.04 -39.48 -11.94
N LEU A 13 17.33 -38.62 -11.21
CA LEU A 13 16.51 -37.59 -11.83
C LEU A 13 17.42 -36.48 -12.39
N PRO A 14 17.12 -35.93 -13.58
CA PRO A 14 17.91 -34.84 -14.13
C PRO A 14 17.88 -33.67 -13.15
N THR A 15 19.05 -33.10 -12.87
CA THR A 15 19.20 -31.90 -12.06
C THR A 15 18.42 -30.77 -12.74
N SER A 16 17.42 -30.24 -12.05
CA SER A 16 16.55 -29.19 -12.58
C SER A 16 17.36 -27.92 -12.82
N THR A 17 17.58 -27.55 -14.07
CA THR A 17 18.01 -26.19 -14.46
C THR A 17 16.83 -25.21 -14.59
N GLY A 18 15.64 -25.59 -14.09
CA GLY A 18 14.41 -24.78 -14.10
C GLY A 18 13.87 -24.44 -12.71
N ARG A 19 12.94 -23.46 -12.66
CA ARG A 19 12.35 -22.79 -11.49
C ARG A 19 12.20 -23.66 -10.21
N PRO A 20 12.55 -23.13 -9.02
CA PRO A 20 12.42 -23.86 -7.75
C PRO A 20 10.95 -24.19 -7.45
N GLY A 21 10.68 -25.44 -7.02
CA GLY A 21 9.34 -25.90 -6.58
C GLY A 21 8.72 -27.06 -7.37
N ARG A 22 9.33 -27.53 -8.47
CA ARG A 22 8.87 -28.73 -9.21
C ARG A 22 9.99 -29.76 -9.33
N ALA A 23 10.05 -30.71 -8.40
CA ALA A 23 10.90 -31.89 -8.56
C ALA A 23 10.34 -32.79 -9.67
N SER A 24 11.15 -33.12 -10.68
CA SER A 24 10.73 -34.09 -11.70
C SER A 24 10.68 -35.48 -11.09
N LEU A 25 9.52 -36.13 -11.10
CA LEU A 25 9.35 -37.49 -10.56
C LEU A 25 9.87 -38.60 -11.50
N TYR A 26 10.25 -38.26 -12.73
CA TYR A 26 10.66 -39.21 -13.76
C TYR A 26 11.87 -38.71 -14.54
N CYS A 27 12.79 -39.62 -14.90
CA CYS A 27 14.03 -39.26 -15.59
C CYS A 27 13.87 -39.01 -17.09
N SER A 28 12.74 -39.41 -17.71
CA SER A 28 12.49 -39.21 -19.14
C SER A 28 10.99 -39.21 -19.47
N PRO A 29 10.59 -38.62 -20.62
CA PRO A 29 9.22 -38.73 -21.13
C PRO A 29 8.74 -40.19 -21.27
N ALA A 30 9.62 -41.11 -21.67
CA ALA A 30 9.30 -42.53 -21.77
C ALA A 30 8.95 -43.17 -20.41
N CYS A 31 9.67 -42.82 -19.34
CA CYS A 31 9.34 -43.28 -17.99
C CYS A 31 8.01 -42.71 -17.49
N ARG A 32 7.71 -41.46 -17.84
CA ARG A 32 6.42 -40.82 -17.53
C ARG A 32 5.26 -41.52 -18.26
N GLN A 33 5.43 -41.82 -19.54
CA GLN A 33 4.44 -42.55 -20.34
C GLN A 33 4.21 -43.97 -19.80
N LYS A 34 5.27 -44.66 -19.36
CA LYS A 34 5.19 -46.00 -18.76
C LYS A 34 4.43 -45.98 -17.44
N ALA A 35 4.74 -45.05 -16.53
CA ALA A 35 3.97 -44.86 -15.29
C ALA A 35 2.50 -44.54 -15.54
N TYR A 36 2.18 -43.74 -16.56
CA TYR A 36 0.81 -43.43 -16.94
C TYR A 36 0.06 -44.68 -17.42
N ARG A 37 0.69 -45.50 -18.29
CA ARG A 37 0.10 -46.77 -18.76
C ARG A 37 -0.08 -47.78 -17.63
N THR A 38 0.84 -47.85 -16.65
CA THR A 38 0.71 -48.74 -15.49
C THR A 38 -0.45 -48.32 -14.57
N ARG A 39 -0.72 -47.02 -14.44
CA ARG A 39 -1.89 -46.53 -13.67
C ARG A 39 -3.22 -46.73 -14.38
N GLN A 40 -3.20 -46.77 -15.71
CA GLN A 40 -4.39 -47.05 -16.54
C GLN A 40 -4.52 -48.52 -16.93
N ALA A 41 -3.59 -49.38 -16.49
CA ALA A 41 -3.74 -50.81 -16.68
C ALA A 41 -4.98 -51.24 -15.88
N PRO A 42 -5.97 -51.90 -16.51
CA PRO A 42 -7.14 -52.36 -15.80
C PRO A 42 -6.69 -53.34 -14.72
N THR A 43 -6.85 -52.95 -13.46
CA THR A 43 -6.83 -53.89 -12.36
C THR A 43 -8.02 -54.83 -12.59
N ASN A 44 -7.79 -56.13 -12.71
CA ASN A 44 -8.82 -57.17 -12.85
C ASN A 44 -9.69 -57.33 -11.58
N GLY A 45 -9.97 -56.24 -10.88
CA GLY A 45 -10.93 -56.16 -9.78
C GLY A 45 -12.27 -55.71 -10.31
N THR A 46 -13.34 -56.24 -9.72
CA THR A 46 -14.70 -55.83 -10.03
C THR A 46 -14.92 -54.38 -9.60
N VAL A 47 -15.96 -53.72 -10.13
CA VAL A 47 -16.36 -52.35 -9.70
C VAL A 47 -16.56 -52.27 -8.18
N HIS A 48 -16.96 -53.38 -7.55
CA HIS A 48 -17.13 -53.48 -6.11
C HIS A 48 -15.81 -53.40 -5.33
N ASP A 49 -14.73 -53.94 -5.88
CA ASP A 49 -13.38 -53.86 -5.29
C ASP A 49 -12.84 -52.43 -5.36
N LEU A 50 -13.11 -51.73 -6.46
CA LEU A 50 -12.76 -50.31 -6.62
C LEU A 50 -13.50 -49.42 -5.61
N ILE A 51 -14.80 -49.67 -5.40
CA ILE A 51 -15.62 -48.94 -4.42
C ILE A 51 -15.12 -49.21 -3.00
N SER A 52 -14.83 -50.47 -2.65
CA SER A 52 -14.30 -50.84 -1.33
C SER A 52 -12.93 -50.22 -1.06
N ASP A 53 -12.08 -50.11 -2.09
CA ASP A 53 -10.76 -49.50 -1.95
C ASP A 53 -10.83 -47.98 -1.79
N ILE A 54 -11.73 -47.32 -2.53
CA ILE A 54 -12.04 -45.90 -2.36
C ILE A 54 -12.60 -45.63 -0.96
N GLU A 55 -13.53 -46.46 -0.48
CA GLU A 55 -14.09 -46.31 0.87
C GLU A 55 -13.02 -46.47 1.95
N ARG A 56 -12.11 -47.44 1.80
CA ARG A 56 -10.97 -47.62 2.71
C ARG A 56 -10.05 -46.41 2.71
N GLN A 57 -9.74 -45.85 1.53
CA GLN A 57 -8.92 -44.64 1.41
C GLN A 57 -9.61 -43.41 2.02
N VAL A 58 -10.91 -43.26 1.81
CA VAL A 58 -11.71 -42.17 2.39
C VAL A 58 -11.81 -42.30 3.92
N ARG A 59 -11.93 -43.51 4.47
CA ARG A 59 -11.92 -43.75 5.93
C ARG A 59 -10.53 -43.53 6.56
N ALA A 60 -9.45 -43.71 5.79
CA ALA A 60 -8.08 -43.42 6.24
C ALA A 60 -7.74 -41.92 6.21
N LEU A 61 -8.52 -41.10 5.48
CA LEU A 61 -8.46 -39.65 5.57
C LEU A 61 -9.14 -39.23 6.86
N THR A 62 -8.35 -38.92 7.89
CA THR A 62 -8.85 -38.22 9.08
C THR A 62 -9.04 -36.75 8.69
N PRO A 63 -10.28 -36.23 8.60
CA PRO A 63 -10.46 -34.80 8.39
C PRO A 63 -9.96 -34.08 9.65
N GLU A 64 -8.82 -33.40 9.54
CA GLU A 64 -8.47 -32.37 10.51
C GLU A 64 -9.61 -31.35 10.53
N ARG A 65 -10.20 -31.15 11.71
CA ARG A 65 -11.25 -30.13 11.88
C ARG A 65 -10.66 -28.77 11.51
N PRO A 66 -11.20 -28.06 10.51
CA PRO A 66 -10.78 -26.70 10.26
C PRO A 66 -11.39 -25.83 11.35
N HIS A 67 -10.65 -25.57 12.42
CA HIS A 67 -10.95 -24.45 13.30
C HIS A 67 -9.82 -23.42 13.21
N PRO A 68 -10.10 -22.14 12.92
CA PRO A 68 -11.43 -21.49 12.91
C PRO A 68 -11.68 -20.76 11.57
N PHE A 69 -12.31 -21.44 10.60
CA PHE A 69 -12.96 -20.76 9.47
C PHE A 69 -14.02 -19.76 9.99
N TYR A 70 -14.58 -20.01 11.18
CA TYR A 70 -15.49 -19.10 11.86
C TYR A 70 -14.84 -17.86 12.50
N SER A 71 -13.57 -17.91 12.94
CA SER A 71 -12.89 -16.70 13.44
C SER A 71 -12.30 -15.90 12.28
N ALA A 72 -11.87 -16.55 11.19
CA ALA A 72 -11.48 -15.88 9.96
C ALA A 72 -12.69 -15.23 9.27
N VAL A 73 -13.84 -15.90 9.21
CA VAL A 73 -15.10 -15.33 8.70
C VAL A 73 -15.68 -14.29 9.66
N LYS A 74 -15.61 -14.47 10.99
CA LYS A 74 -15.97 -13.39 11.94
C LYS A 74 -15.01 -12.22 11.84
N SER A 75 -13.70 -12.44 11.79
CA SER A 75 -12.67 -11.40 11.65
C SER A 75 -12.82 -10.66 10.32
N LEU A 76 -13.08 -11.36 9.22
CA LEU A 76 -13.38 -10.80 7.91
C LEU A 76 -14.72 -10.06 7.87
N SER A 77 -15.77 -10.62 8.50
CA SER A 77 -17.05 -9.94 8.71
C SER A 77 -16.92 -8.74 9.65
N SER A 78 -15.91 -8.72 10.52
CA SER A 78 -15.60 -7.61 11.40
C SER A 78 -14.78 -6.56 10.66
N SER A 79 -13.83 -6.92 9.79
CA SER A 79 -13.03 -5.98 9.01
C SER A 79 -13.82 -5.37 7.85
N VAL A 80 -14.68 -6.15 7.17
CA VAL A 80 -15.68 -5.65 6.22
C VAL A 80 -16.80 -4.93 6.95
N GLY A 81 -17.21 -5.40 8.13
CA GLY A 81 -18.19 -4.72 8.99
C GLY A 81 -17.67 -3.40 9.56
N ARG A 82 -16.35 -3.27 9.77
CA ARG A 82 -15.67 -2.04 10.23
C ARG A 82 -15.36 -1.09 9.09
N LEU A 83 -14.93 -1.57 7.91
CA LEU A 83 -14.92 -0.75 6.69
C LEU A 83 -16.34 -0.25 6.38
N HIS A 84 -17.37 -1.07 6.56
CA HIS A 84 -18.76 -0.61 6.48
C HIS A 84 -19.15 0.32 7.62
N HIS A 85 -18.64 0.13 8.85
CA HIS A 85 -18.95 1.01 9.97
C HIS A 85 -18.29 2.38 9.78
N LEU A 86 -17.01 2.42 9.43
CA LEU A 86 -16.24 3.61 9.07
C LEU A 86 -16.81 4.27 7.82
N ALA A 87 -17.15 3.52 6.78
CA ALA A 87 -17.89 4.05 5.63
C ALA A 87 -19.29 4.53 6.03
N ARG A 88 -19.91 4.00 7.10
CA ARG A 88 -21.17 4.51 7.65
C ARG A 88 -20.98 5.76 8.50
N THR A 89 -19.90 5.87 9.27
CA THR A 89 -19.61 7.02 10.14
C THR A 89 -19.10 8.19 9.30
N ALA A 90 -18.21 7.91 8.34
CA ALA A 90 -17.84 8.81 7.25
C ALA A 90 -19.01 9.09 6.33
N ALA A 91 -19.86 8.12 5.98
CA ALA A 91 -21.12 8.44 5.31
C ALA A 91 -22.00 9.30 6.21
N GLN A 92 -22.03 9.15 7.54
CA GLN A 92 -22.83 9.99 8.44
C GLN A 92 -22.30 11.42 8.52
N SER A 93 -20.99 11.66 8.42
CA SER A 93 -20.41 13.00 8.27
C SER A 93 -20.59 13.56 6.84
N VAL A 94 -20.52 12.70 5.81
CA VAL A 94 -20.76 13.03 4.39
C VAL A 94 -22.24 13.20 4.03
N THR A 95 -23.16 12.56 4.76
CA THR A 95 -24.62 12.58 4.56
C THR A 95 -25.33 13.53 5.53
N GLN A 96 -24.63 14.15 6.48
CA GLN A 96 -25.24 15.12 7.39
C GLN A 96 -25.63 16.45 6.73
N ASN A 97 -25.49 16.60 5.41
CA ASN A 97 -26.32 17.53 4.65
C ASN A 97 -26.65 17.00 3.24
N PRO A 98 -27.82 16.39 3.03
CA PRO A 98 -28.43 16.29 1.72
C PRO A 98 -29.14 17.60 1.35
N VAL A 99 -28.76 18.72 1.94
CA VAL A 99 -29.26 20.02 1.54
C VAL A 99 -28.57 20.38 0.23
N THR A 100 -29.24 20.06 -0.88
CA THR A 100 -29.13 20.80 -2.11
C THR A 100 -29.30 22.27 -1.73
N ASN A 101 -28.23 23.06 -1.84
CA ASN A 101 -28.36 24.50 -1.77
C ASN A 101 -28.53 24.96 -3.23
N PRO A 102 -29.76 25.20 -3.73
CA PRO A 102 -29.94 25.81 -5.05
C PRO A 102 -29.15 27.12 -5.18
N ASP A 103 -28.87 27.77 -4.04
CA ASP A 103 -27.97 28.92 -3.92
C ASP A 103 -26.52 28.61 -4.32
N ASP A 104 -25.99 27.41 -4.09
CA ASP A 104 -24.62 27.06 -4.51
C ASP A 104 -24.51 26.94 -6.04
N ALA A 105 -25.57 26.45 -6.70
CA ALA A 105 -25.60 26.32 -8.15
C ALA A 105 -25.79 27.66 -8.85
N GLU A 106 -26.56 28.58 -8.27
CA GLU A 106 -26.66 29.95 -8.76
C GLU A 106 -25.38 30.74 -8.45
N ALA A 107 -24.85 30.63 -7.24
CA ALA A 107 -23.60 31.25 -6.81
C ALA A 107 -22.43 30.79 -7.68
N ALA A 108 -22.26 29.49 -7.92
CA ALA A 108 -21.18 28.98 -8.78
C ALA A 108 -21.29 29.44 -10.24
N ARG A 109 -22.51 29.65 -10.76
CA ARG A 109 -22.72 30.08 -12.15
C ARG A 109 -22.49 31.57 -12.36
N THR A 110 -22.89 32.38 -11.38
CA THR A 110 -22.86 33.85 -11.44
C THR A 110 -21.62 34.45 -10.78
N SER A 111 -20.87 33.66 -10.00
CA SER A 111 -19.62 34.07 -9.36
C SER A 111 -18.58 34.55 -10.37
N ASP A 112 -17.92 35.65 -10.02
CA ASP A 112 -16.62 35.99 -10.59
C ASP A 112 -15.54 34.98 -10.15
N GLU A 113 -14.33 35.14 -10.67
CA GLU A 113 -13.23 34.19 -10.44
C GLU A 113 -12.87 34.08 -8.95
N TRP A 114 -12.84 35.20 -8.24
CA TRP A 114 -12.50 35.26 -6.82
C TRP A 114 -13.56 34.61 -5.94
N SER A 115 -14.84 34.85 -6.24
CA SER A 115 -15.96 34.29 -5.49
C SER A 115 -16.06 32.78 -5.72
N PHE A 116 -15.80 32.30 -6.95
CA PHE A 116 -15.75 30.86 -7.22
C PHE A 116 -14.57 30.21 -6.51
N ALA A 117 -13.39 30.84 -6.52
CA ALA A 117 -12.23 30.34 -5.81
C ALA A 117 -12.52 30.18 -4.30
N ALA A 118 -13.13 31.19 -3.68
CA ALA A 118 -13.54 31.13 -2.29
C ALA A 118 -14.59 30.03 -2.01
N LEU A 119 -15.50 29.80 -2.96
CA LEU A 119 -16.53 28.76 -2.86
C LEU A 119 -15.93 27.34 -2.91
N VAL A 120 -14.88 27.11 -3.70
CA VAL A 120 -14.28 25.78 -3.87
C VAL A 120 -13.11 25.49 -2.93
N GLU A 121 -12.49 26.52 -2.35
CA GLU A 121 -11.33 26.40 -1.47
C GLU A 121 -11.54 25.44 -0.29
N PRO A 122 -12.70 25.41 0.40
CA PRO A 122 -12.95 24.46 1.48
C PRO A 122 -12.84 22.99 1.04
N TYR A 123 -13.01 22.69 -0.24
CA TYR A 123 -12.92 21.34 -0.80
C TYR A 123 -11.52 20.98 -1.31
N ARG A 124 -10.59 21.95 -1.45
CA ARG A 124 -9.27 21.72 -2.06
C ARG A 124 -8.54 20.55 -1.41
N ARG A 125 -8.48 20.51 -0.08
CA ARG A 125 -7.75 19.49 0.67
C ARG A 125 -8.36 18.10 0.51
N GLU A 126 -9.67 17.96 0.65
CA GLU A 126 -10.32 16.65 0.48
C GLU A 126 -10.25 16.14 -0.96
N LEU A 127 -10.22 17.04 -1.95
CA LEU A 127 -9.97 16.71 -3.35
C LEU A 127 -8.52 16.27 -3.57
N GLN A 128 -7.55 16.89 -2.90
CA GLN A 128 -6.14 16.46 -2.95
C GLN A 128 -5.99 15.05 -2.40
N VAL A 129 -6.57 14.78 -1.23
CA VAL A 129 -6.59 13.45 -0.62
C VAL A 129 -7.24 12.42 -1.56
N HIS A 130 -8.32 12.79 -2.25
CA HIS A 130 -8.97 11.93 -3.24
C HIS A 130 -8.08 11.66 -4.45
N CYS A 131 -7.49 12.71 -5.03
CA CYS A 131 -6.53 12.59 -6.13
C CYS A 131 -5.32 11.74 -5.73
N TYR A 132 -4.79 11.93 -4.51
CA TYR A 132 -3.70 11.16 -3.95
C TYR A 132 -4.05 9.67 -3.84
N ARG A 133 -5.23 9.32 -3.31
CA ARG A 133 -5.71 7.91 -3.32
C ARG A 133 -5.81 7.35 -4.74
N MET A 134 -6.19 8.20 -5.70
CA MET A 134 -6.26 7.81 -7.11
C MET A 134 -4.88 7.57 -7.73
N VAL A 135 -3.83 8.35 -7.43
CA VAL A 135 -2.56 8.31 -8.19
C VAL A 135 -1.33 7.87 -7.40
N GLY A 136 -1.39 7.88 -6.07
CA GLY A 136 -0.32 7.48 -5.15
C GLY A 136 0.82 8.48 -5.01
N SER A 137 0.78 9.62 -5.70
CA SER A 137 1.83 10.64 -5.74
C SER A 137 1.31 11.94 -5.15
N TYR A 138 2.06 12.56 -4.24
CA TYR A 138 1.74 13.85 -3.64
C TYR A 138 1.77 14.93 -4.72
N ASP A 139 2.86 14.97 -5.50
CA ASP A 139 3.07 15.99 -6.53
C ASP A 139 1.97 15.91 -7.60
N ASP A 140 1.67 14.71 -8.09
CA ASP A 140 0.59 14.54 -9.08
C ASP A 140 -0.78 14.88 -8.47
N SER A 141 -0.98 14.65 -7.18
CA SER A 141 -2.26 14.97 -6.53
C SER A 141 -2.50 16.48 -6.45
N GLU A 142 -1.45 17.27 -6.21
CA GLU A 142 -1.51 18.74 -6.23
C GLU A 142 -1.85 19.25 -7.63
N ASP A 143 -1.15 18.76 -8.64
CA ASP A 143 -1.40 19.12 -10.04
C ASP A 143 -2.83 18.77 -10.46
N LEU A 144 -3.31 17.58 -10.07
CA LEU A 144 -4.67 17.14 -10.41
C LEU A 144 -5.75 17.96 -9.71
N VAL A 145 -5.52 18.46 -8.51
CA VAL A 145 -6.45 19.38 -7.86
C VAL A 145 -6.51 20.70 -8.61
N GLN A 146 -5.37 21.27 -9.00
CA GLN A 146 -5.35 22.48 -9.81
C GLN A 146 -6.13 22.30 -11.13
N ASP A 147 -5.85 21.22 -11.85
CA ASP A 147 -6.57 20.86 -13.08
C ASP A 147 -8.07 20.67 -12.84
N THR A 148 -8.43 20.06 -11.71
CA THR A 148 -9.84 19.85 -11.31
C THR A 148 -10.55 21.18 -11.11
N LEU A 149 -9.95 22.10 -10.34
CA LEU A 149 -10.55 23.40 -10.05
C LEU A 149 -10.64 24.28 -11.31
N LEU A 150 -9.63 24.23 -12.18
CA LEU A 150 -9.66 24.91 -13.49
C LEU A 150 -10.77 24.36 -14.39
N LYS A 151 -10.95 23.03 -14.44
CA LYS A 151 -12.07 22.41 -15.17
C LYS A 151 -13.41 22.76 -14.55
N ALA A 152 -13.51 22.81 -13.23
CA ALA A 152 -14.72 23.22 -12.53
C ALA A 152 -15.08 24.66 -12.89
N TRP A 153 -14.14 25.60 -12.80
CA TRP A 153 -14.34 26.99 -13.22
C TRP A 153 -14.83 27.13 -14.66
N ARG A 154 -14.19 26.40 -15.60
CA ARG A 154 -14.58 26.42 -17.03
C ARG A 154 -15.97 25.84 -17.28
N ASN A 155 -16.40 24.85 -16.49
CA ASN A 155 -17.67 24.17 -16.67
C ASN A 155 -18.75 24.62 -15.67
N ARG A 156 -18.50 25.64 -14.84
CA ARG A 156 -19.42 26.06 -13.78
C ARG A 156 -20.83 26.39 -14.28
N THR A 157 -20.95 26.94 -15.49
CA THR A 157 -22.23 27.25 -16.15
C THR A 157 -23.08 26.01 -16.45
N THR A 158 -22.45 24.83 -16.53
CA THR A 158 -23.12 23.54 -16.75
C THR A 158 -23.54 22.86 -15.44
N PHE A 159 -23.21 23.43 -14.28
CA PHE A 159 -23.62 22.90 -13.00
C PHE A 159 -25.09 23.25 -12.72
N GLU A 160 -25.97 22.29 -12.97
CA GLU A 160 -27.42 22.44 -12.85
C GLU A 160 -27.96 22.21 -11.42
N GLY A 161 -27.09 22.00 -10.41
CA GLY A 161 -27.52 21.78 -9.03
C GLY A 161 -28.26 20.47 -8.77
N ARG A 162 -28.21 19.51 -9.71
CA ARG A 162 -28.80 18.15 -9.51
C ARG A 162 -28.03 17.27 -8.53
N SER A 163 -26.83 17.69 -8.13
CA SER A 163 -26.01 17.11 -7.08
C SER A 163 -25.46 18.23 -6.21
N THR A 164 -24.92 17.90 -5.03
CA THR A 164 -24.16 18.87 -4.24
C THR A 164 -22.93 19.36 -5.02
N LEU A 165 -22.45 20.57 -4.72
CA LEU A 165 -21.22 21.12 -5.29
C LEU A 165 -20.04 20.17 -5.03
N ARG A 166 -19.95 19.66 -3.80
CA ARG A 166 -18.98 18.64 -3.40
C ARG A 166 -19.00 17.42 -4.31
N ALA A 167 -20.16 16.79 -4.51
CA ALA A 167 -20.27 15.61 -5.38
C ALA A 167 -19.89 15.92 -6.84
N TRP A 168 -20.23 17.11 -7.33
CA TRP A 168 -19.83 17.57 -8.66
C TRP A 168 -18.30 17.73 -8.79
N LEU A 169 -17.64 18.34 -7.80
CA LEU A 169 -16.18 18.47 -7.76
C LEU A 169 -15.48 17.10 -7.71
N TYR A 170 -15.95 16.16 -6.88
CA TYR A 170 -15.43 14.80 -6.84
C TYR A 170 -15.58 14.06 -8.19
N LYS A 171 -16.69 14.28 -8.90
CA LYS A 171 -16.87 13.74 -10.26
C LYS A 171 -15.81 14.29 -11.22
N ILE A 172 -15.53 15.59 -11.18
CA ILE A 172 -14.49 16.21 -12.02
C ILE A 172 -13.11 15.67 -11.65
N ALA A 173 -12.79 15.60 -10.35
CA ALA A 173 -11.51 15.10 -9.84
C ALA A 173 -11.27 13.65 -10.25
N THR A 174 -12.28 12.78 -10.06
CA THR A 174 -12.17 11.36 -10.39
C THR A 174 -11.92 11.15 -11.88
N ASN A 175 -12.66 11.86 -12.75
CA ASN A 175 -12.47 11.75 -14.20
C ASN A 175 -11.11 12.33 -14.62
N THR A 176 -10.66 13.43 -14.01
CA THR A 176 -9.35 14.02 -14.24
C THR A 176 -8.21 13.07 -13.88
N ALA A 177 -8.31 12.39 -12.73
CA ALA A 177 -7.35 11.37 -12.33
C ALA A 177 -7.39 10.13 -13.24
N LEU A 178 -8.58 9.68 -13.68
CA LEU A 178 -8.72 8.56 -14.61
C LEU A 178 -8.10 8.88 -15.99
N ASP A 179 -8.24 10.11 -16.48
CA ASP A 179 -7.63 10.55 -17.72
C ASP A 179 -6.10 10.70 -17.60
N PHE A 180 -5.61 11.15 -16.45
CA PHE A 180 -4.19 11.13 -16.12
C PHE A 180 -3.63 9.70 -16.13
N LEU A 181 -4.26 8.78 -15.40
CA LEU A 181 -3.84 7.37 -15.33
C LEU A 181 -3.94 6.65 -16.68
N ARG A 182 -4.81 7.10 -17.59
CA ARG A 182 -4.88 6.56 -18.96
C ARG A 182 -3.70 7.01 -19.82
N ARG A 183 -3.22 8.24 -19.61
CA ARG A 183 -2.06 8.81 -20.32
C ARG A 183 -0.74 8.31 -19.75
N ASN A 184 -0.70 8.05 -18.44
CA ASN A 184 0.47 7.63 -17.71
C ASN A 184 0.33 6.14 -17.35
N ASP A 185 0.76 5.24 -18.25
CA ASP A 185 0.74 3.78 -17.98
C ASP A 185 1.74 3.45 -16.87
N ARG A 186 1.27 3.49 -15.63
CA ARG A 186 2.01 3.11 -14.42
C ARG A 186 1.66 1.68 -14.04
N ARG A 187 2.66 0.82 -14.01
CA ARG A 187 2.51 -0.59 -13.62
C ARG A 187 3.43 -0.92 -12.47
N PRO A 188 2.93 -1.61 -11.42
CA PRO A 188 3.78 -2.03 -10.31
C PRO A 188 4.94 -2.85 -10.85
N GLN A 189 6.14 -2.51 -10.39
CA GLN A 189 7.37 -3.14 -10.82
C GLN A 189 7.85 -4.11 -9.74
N ARG A 190 8.94 -4.82 -10.02
CA ARG A 190 9.66 -5.62 -9.01
C ARG A 190 10.93 -4.87 -8.66
N TYR A 191 11.27 -4.85 -7.37
CA TYR A 191 12.57 -4.35 -6.94
C TYR A 191 13.71 -5.16 -7.57
N GLY A 192 14.83 -4.49 -7.84
CA GLY A 192 16.08 -5.14 -8.22
C GLY A 192 16.84 -5.64 -6.99
N PRO A 193 17.78 -6.60 -7.14
CA PRO A 193 18.67 -6.96 -6.04
C PRO A 193 19.59 -5.79 -5.69
N SER A 194 19.71 -5.47 -4.40
CA SER A 194 20.73 -4.53 -3.91
C SER A 194 22.15 -5.10 -4.08
N PRO A 195 23.19 -4.27 -4.23
CA PRO A 195 24.58 -4.72 -4.22
C PRO A 195 24.97 -5.45 -2.92
N ILE A 196 24.24 -5.20 -1.83
CA ILE A 196 24.36 -5.93 -0.57
C ILE A 196 23.35 -7.09 -0.60
N PRO A 197 23.79 -8.35 -0.55
CA PRO A 197 22.88 -9.50 -0.52
C PRO A 197 21.92 -9.39 0.68
N PRO A 198 20.61 -9.63 0.51
CA PRO A 198 19.70 -9.70 1.64
C PRO A 198 20.15 -10.84 2.56
N THR A 199 20.09 -10.62 3.87
CA THR A 199 20.56 -11.63 4.84
C THR A 199 19.52 -12.72 5.09
N ASN A 200 18.27 -12.49 4.67
CA ASN A 200 17.12 -13.38 4.84
C ASN A 200 16.32 -13.53 3.52
N ASP A 201 15.47 -14.56 3.41
CA ASP A 201 14.51 -14.79 2.29
C ASP A 201 13.35 -13.78 2.27
N VAL A 202 13.64 -12.50 2.51
CA VAL A 202 12.64 -11.43 2.48
C VAL A 202 12.31 -11.14 1.02
N THR A 203 11.06 -11.35 0.63
CA THR A 203 10.58 -10.88 -0.69
C THR A 203 9.97 -9.49 -0.48
N PRO A 204 10.49 -8.44 -1.14
CA PRO A 204 9.92 -7.12 -1.00
C PRO A 204 8.51 -7.07 -1.60
N SER A 205 7.65 -6.21 -1.04
CA SER A 205 6.38 -5.84 -1.68
C SER A 205 6.63 -5.33 -3.10
N PRO A 206 5.64 -5.34 -4.00
CA PRO A 206 5.81 -4.77 -5.34
C PRO A 206 6.30 -3.32 -5.29
N PHE A 207 7.25 -3.00 -6.15
CA PHE A 207 7.85 -1.69 -6.24
C PHE A 207 6.88 -0.71 -6.92
N LEU A 208 6.54 0.37 -6.21
CA LEU A 208 5.70 1.44 -6.70
C LEU A 208 6.54 2.72 -6.79
N PRO A 209 7.30 2.93 -7.90
CA PRO A 209 8.25 4.05 -8.00
C PRO A 209 7.60 5.42 -7.86
N TRP A 210 6.30 5.52 -8.13
CA TRP A 210 5.55 6.78 -8.05
C TRP A 210 4.86 6.99 -6.70
N LEU A 211 4.95 6.02 -5.77
CA LEU A 211 4.35 6.19 -4.46
C LEU A 211 5.15 7.24 -3.68
N GLN A 212 4.48 8.28 -3.20
CA GLN A 212 5.06 9.34 -2.38
C GLN A 212 4.30 9.45 -1.05
N PRO A 213 4.94 9.93 0.02
CA PRO A 213 4.30 10.15 1.30
C PRO A 213 3.41 11.40 1.24
N PHE A 214 2.42 11.44 2.12
CA PHE A 214 1.47 12.54 2.24
C PHE A 214 1.48 13.06 3.69
N PRO A 215 1.57 14.38 3.91
CA PRO A 215 1.63 14.95 5.25
C PRO A 215 0.30 14.77 5.98
N ASP A 216 0.39 14.35 7.25
CA ASP A 216 -0.76 14.23 8.14
C ASP A 216 -1.24 15.60 8.61
N GLU A 217 -2.50 15.67 9.05
CA GLU A 217 -3.07 16.86 9.69
C GLU A 217 -2.58 17.01 11.14
N ASP A 218 -2.86 18.17 11.73
CA ASP A 218 -2.74 18.36 13.18
C ASP A 218 -3.57 17.26 13.91
N PRO A 219 -3.10 16.67 15.02
CA PRO A 219 -3.69 15.46 15.61
C PRO A 219 -5.18 15.55 15.96
N GLU A 220 -5.73 16.76 16.10
CA GLU A 220 -7.13 17.00 16.46
C GLU A 220 -8.13 16.71 15.33
N THR A 221 -7.73 16.73 14.05
CA THR A 221 -8.63 16.46 12.90
C THR A 221 -8.36 15.13 12.20
N ALA A 222 -7.31 14.41 12.60
CA ALA A 222 -6.75 13.27 11.86
C ALA A 222 -7.48 11.91 12.02
N ALA A 223 -8.39 11.76 12.98
CA ALA A 223 -8.83 10.45 13.47
C ALA A 223 -9.67 9.61 12.47
N GLU A 224 -10.38 10.22 11.52
CA GLU A 224 -11.27 9.48 10.60
C GLU A 224 -10.65 9.22 9.21
N THR A 225 -9.62 10.00 8.83
CA THR A 225 -8.98 9.97 7.49
C THR A 225 -7.72 9.10 7.43
N SER A 226 -7.12 8.78 8.59
CA SER A 226 -5.78 8.20 8.71
C SER A 226 -5.67 6.76 8.21
N GLU A 227 -6.63 5.88 8.49
CA GLU A 227 -6.50 4.44 8.17
C GLU A 227 -6.39 4.17 6.66
N THR A 228 -7.23 4.81 5.84
CA THR A 228 -7.19 4.63 4.37
C THR A 228 -5.98 5.34 3.76
N LEU A 229 -5.37 6.28 4.48
CA LEU A 229 -4.20 7.00 4.02
C LEU A 229 -2.88 6.29 4.32
N GLN A 230 -2.86 5.26 5.18
CA GLN A 230 -1.66 4.47 5.45
C GLN A 230 -0.97 3.99 4.16
N LEU A 231 0.35 4.10 4.11
CA LEU A 231 1.13 3.78 2.91
C LEU A 231 0.89 2.36 2.42
N ILE A 232 0.66 1.40 3.33
CA ILE A 232 0.37 0.01 2.97
C ILE A 232 -0.99 -0.14 2.26
N VAL A 233 -2.01 0.59 2.72
CA VAL A 233 -3.34 0.61 2.09
C VAL A 233 -3.26 1.32 0.75
N LEU A 234 -2.54 2.45 0.69
CA LEU A 234 -2.26 3.17 -0.55
C LEU A 234 -1.56 2.28 -1.57
N ALA A 235 -0.50 1.58 -1.17
CA ALA A 235 0.22 0.64 -2.01
C ALA A 235 -0.70 -0.47 -2.53
N ALA A 236 -1.56 -1.04 -1.67
CA ALA A 236 -2.49 -2.08 -2.06
C ALA A 236 -3.52 -1.59 -3.10
N ILE A 237 -4.10 -0.38 -2.93
CA ILE A 237 -5.04 0.17 -3.92
C ILE A 237 -4.36 0.54 -5.25
N GLN A 238 -3.03 0.78 -5.25
CA GLN A 238 -2.29 1.02 -6.50
C GLN A 238 -2.21 -0.23 -7.40
N HIS A 239 -2.48 -1.42 -6.89
CA HIS A 239 -2.58 -2.65 -7.71
C HIS A 239 -3.89 -2.78 -8.50
N LEU A 240 -4.89 -1.97 -8.17
CA LEU A 240 -6.18 -1.99 -8.85
C LEU A 240 -6.08 -1.31 -10.22
N PRO A 241 -6.76 -1.84 -11.26
CA PRO A 241 -7.04 -1.09 -12.47
C PRO A 241 -7.71 0.25 -12.11
N PRO A 242 -7.38 1.38 -12.79
CA PRO A 242 -7.82 2.72 -12.40
C PRO A 242 -9.33 2.86 -12.13
N ARG A 243 -10.18 2.25 -12.97
CA ARG A 243 -11.63 2.28 -12.76
C ARG A 243 -12.09 1.46 -11.55
N GLN A 244 -11.45 0.33 -11.25
CA GLN A 244 -11.77 -0.44 -10.05
C GLN A 244 -11.34 0.32 -8.79
N ARG A 245 -10.20 1.02 -8.86
CA ARG A 245 -9.72 1.93 -7.81
C ARG A 245 -10.72 3.04 -7.53
N ALA A 246 -11.18 3.74 -8.57
CA ALA A 246 -12.20 4.79 -8.45
C ALA A 246 -13.49 4.26 -7.80
N VAL A 247 -14.00 3.13 -8.27
CA VAL A 247 -15.20 2.49 -7.68
C VAL A 247 -15.00 2.18 -6.20
N LEU A 248 -13.84 1.62 -5.83
CA LEU A 248 -13.53 1.28 -4.46
C LEU A 248 -13.47 2.51 -3.56
N ILE A 249 -12.80 3.59 -4.00
CA ILE A 249 -12.70 4.83 -3.23
C ILE A 249 -14.10 5.46 -3.06
N LEU A 250 -14.86 5.62 -4.14
CA LEU A 250 -16.19 6.23 -4.05
C LEU A 250 -17.15 5.41 -3.14
N ARG A 251 -17.10 4.08 -3.21
CA ARG A 251 -18.03 3.20 -2.47
C ARG A 251 -17.60 2.91 -1.05
N ASP A 252 -16.35 2.51 -0.84
CA ASP A 252 -15.87 2.01 0.46
C ASP A 252 -15.22 3.11 1.31
N VAL A 253 -14.73 4.19 0.70
CA VAL A 253 -14.07 5.28 1.42
C VAL A 253 -15.00 6.49 1.57
N LEU A 254 -15.66 6.91 0.50
CA LEU A 254 -16.57 8.08 0.53
C LEU A 254 -18.03 7.71 0.81
N GLY A 255 -18.37 6.40 0.81
CA GLY A 255 -19.71 5.92 1.12
C GLY A 255 -20.80 6.25 0.07
N TRP A 256 -20.42 6.66 -1.15
CA TRP A 256 -21.40 7.05 -2.18
C TRP A 256 -22.31 5.89 -2.56
N PRO A 257 -23.62 6.10 -2.81
CA PRO A 257 -24.49 5.08 -3.37
C PRO A 257 -23.98 4.48 -4.69
N ALA A 258 -24.36 3.23 -4.96
CA ALA A 258 -23.95 2.56 -6.21
C ALA A 258 -24.52 3.24 -7.46
N ALA A 259 -25.72 3.82 -7.36
CA ALA A 259 -26.35 4.61 -8.42
C ALA A 259 -25.52 5.87 -8.73
N ASP A 260 -25.19 6.66 -7.71
CA ASP A 260 -24.41 7.90 -7.88
C ASP A 260 -23.01 7.62 -8.42
N THR A 261 -22.37 6.55 -7.92
CA THR A 261 -21.07 6.07 -8.44
C THR A 261 -21.17 5.68 -9.92
N ALA A 262 -22.24 4.99 -10.30
CA ALA A 262 -22.48 4.57 -11.68
C ALA A 262 -22.65 5.78 -12.61
N THR A 263 -23.44 6.77 -12.19
CA THR A 263 -23.62 8.03 -12.92
C THR A 263 -22.33 8.85 -13.00
N ALA A 264 -21.52 8.88 -11.94
CA ALA A 264 -20.28 9.66 -11.91
C ALA A 264 -19.19 9.08 -12.83
N LEU A 265 -19.13 7.76 -12.96
CA LEU A 265 -18.12 7.02 -13.73
C LEU A 265 -18.59 6.58 -15.12
N ASP A 266 -19.81 6.94 -15.53
CA ASP A 266 -20.45 6.48 -16.77
C ASP A 266 -20.43 4.95 -16.89
N MET A 267 -20.96 4.30 -15.86
CA MET A 267 -21.04 2.85 -15.71
C MET A 267 -22.47 2.42 -15.38
N THR A 268 -22.77 1.14 -15.54
CA THR A 268 -24.02 0.58 -14.97
C THR A 268 -23.82 0.23 -13.49
N VAL A 269 -24.90 0.25 -12.69
CA VAL A 269 -24.87 -0.17 -11.27
C VAL A 269 -24.31 -1.59 -11.11
N ALA A 270 -24.67 -2.50 -12.03
CA ALA A 270 -24.12 -3.85 -12.06
C ALA A 270 -22.60 -3.85 -12.27
N SER A 271 -22.09 -3.00 -13.17
CA SER A 271 -20.64 -2.87 -13.42
C SER A 271 -19.91 -2.31 -12.21
N VAL A 272 -20.50 -1.34 -11.50
CA VAL A 272 -19.97 -0.80 -10.25
C VAL A 272 -19.86 -1.89 -9.19
N ASN A 273 -20.93 -2.63 -8.93
CA ASN A 273 -20.93 -3.72 -7.93
C ASN A 273 -19.89 -4.80 -8.27
N SER A 274 -19.80 -5.17 -9.55
CA SER A 274 -18.83 -6.16 -10.04
C SER A 274 -17.38 -5.67 -9.91
N ALA A 275 -17.11 -4.39 -10.24
CA ALA A 275 -15.81 -3.77 -10.08
C ALA A 275 -15.40 -3.67 -8.60
N LEU A 276 -16.33 -3.33 -7.71
CA LEU A 276 -16.10 -3.27 -6.28
C LEU A 276 -15.75 -4.64 -5.71
N GLN A 277 -16.50 -5.69 -6.08
CA GLN A 277 -16.23 -7.05 -5.65
C GLN A 277 -14.83 -7.52 -6.08
N ARG A 278 -14.44 -7.28 -7.34
CA ARG A 278 -13.09 -7.59 -7.82
C ARG A 278 -12.02 -6.78 -7.08
N GLY A 279 -12.27 -5.48 -6.88
CA GLY A 279 -11.31 -4.61 -6.20
C GLY A 279 -11.03 -5.07 -4.76
N ARG A 280 -12.07 -5.42 -4.00
CA ARG A 280 -11.93 -6.02 -2.67
C ARG A 280 -11.16 -7.35 -2.71
N GLY A 281 -11.38 -8.15 -3.76
CA GLY A 281 -10.61 -9.38 -4.00
C GLY A 281 -9.11 -9.13 -4.20
N THR A 282 -8.74 -8.10 -4.97
CA THR A 282 -7.35 -7.67 -5.15
C THR A 282 -6.75 -7.14 -3.85
N LEU A 283 -7.47 -6.29 -3.11
CA LEU A 283 -6.97 -5.76 -1.83
C LEU A 283 -6.65 -6.89 -0.84
N ARG A 284 -7.47 -7.93 -0.77
CA ARG A 284 -7.20 -9.09 0.10
C ARG A 284 -5.89 -9.81 -0.25
N THR A 285 -5.43 -9.74 -1.49
CA THR A 285 -4.16 -10.37 -1.92
C THR A 285 -2.95 -9.50 -1.58
N HIS A 286 -3.13 -8.18 -1.45
CA HIS A 286 -2.04 -7.21 -1.30
C HIS A 286 -1.95 -6.59 0.10
N LEU A 287 -3.01 -6.66 0.89
CA LEU A 287 -3.00 -6.28 2.31
C LEU A 287 -2.54 -7.47 3.17
N PRO A 288 -1.85 -7.22 4.30
CA PRO A 288 -1.47 -8.27 5.23
C PRO A 288 -2.70 -9.01 5.80
N GLU A 289 -2.55 -10.30 6.10
CA GLU A 289 -3.65 -11.17 6.51
C GLU A 289 -4.14 -10.90 7.95
N ARG A 290 -3.36 -10.22 8.81
CA ARG A 290 -3.71 -9.98 10.22
C ARG A 290 -3.86 -8.50 10.57
N ARG A 291 -4.87 -8.18 11.39
CA ARG A 291 -5.08 -6.85 11.99
C ARG A 291 -3.98 -6.45 13.00
N GLN A 292 -3.23 -7.41 13.54
CA GLN A 292 -2.05 -7.11 14.39
C GLN A 292 -0.89 -6.52 13.57
N GLU A 293 -0.95 -6.61 12.24
CA GLU A 293 -0.01 -6.01 11.28
C GLU A 293 -0.53 -4.65 10.76
N TRP A 294 -1.63 -4.14 11.35
CA TRP A 294 -2.18 -2.81 11.06
C TRP A 294 -1.92 -1.93 12.30
N PRO A 295 -1.27 -0.77 12.14
CA PRO A 295 -1.05 0.17 13.25
C PRO A 295 -2.37 0.60 13.91
N SER A 296 -2.28 0.89 15.21
CA SER A 296 -3.42 1.24 16.07
C SER A 296 -4.00 2.62 15.75
N ASP A 297 -5.23 2.86 16.23
CA ASP A 297 -6.01 4.09 16.09
C ASP A 297 -5.19 5.38 16.33
N THR A 298 -5.56 6.38 15.55
CA THR A 298 -4.87 7.65 15.31
C THR A 298 -4.64 8.49 16.57
N ASN A 299 -3.42 8.39 17.08
CA ASN A 299 -2.58 9.39 17.72
C ASN A 299 -1.24 8.67 17.91
N PRO A 300 -0.07 9.28 17.67
CA PRO A 300 1.18 8.58 17.95
C PRO A 300 1.15 8.21 19.42
N SER A 301 1.04 6.90 19.67
CA SER A 301 0.99 6.38 21.02
C SER A 301 2.25 6.88 21.74
N ASP A 302 2.18 7.10 23.05
CA ASP A 302 3.37 7.53 23.80
C ASP A 302 4.56 6.58 23.52
N ALA A 303 4.27 5.30 23.25
CA ALA A 303 5.25 4.31 22.81
C ALA A 303 5.89 4.62 21.44
N GLU A 304 5.12 5.04 20.43
CA GLU A 304 5.64 5.45 19.12
C GLU A 304 6.47 6.73 19.21
N ARG A 305 6.05 7.70 20.03
CA ARG A 305 6.84 8.93 20.27
C ARG A 305 8.19 8.58 20.91
N VAL A 306 8.18 7.74 21.95
CA VAL A 306 9.41 7.27 22.61
C VAL A 306 10.31 6.46 21.65
N LEU A 307 9.72 5.63 20.79
CA LEU A 307 10.46 4.90 19.77
C LEU A 307 11.10 5.85 18.74
N LEU A 308 10.35 6.85 18.27
CA LEU A 308 10.82 7.85 17.32
C LEU A 308 11.98 8.68 17.90
N ASP A 309 11.87 9.13 19.15
CA ASP A 309 12.92 9.87 19.84
C ASP A 309 14.20 9.03 19.99
N ARG A 310 14.07 7.76 20.36
CA ARG A 310 15.20 6.82 20.42
C ARG A 310 15.83 6.59 19.05
N TYR A 311 15.01 6.46 18.01
CA TYR A 311 15.46 6.31 16.63
C TYR A 311 16.26 7.53 16.17
N MET A 312 15.71 8.74 16.35
CA MET A 312 16.38 9.99 15.98
C MET A 312 17.69 10.19 16.76
N LYS A 313 17.71 9.87 18.05
CA LYS A 313 18.93 9.93 18.87
C LYS A 313 20.01 8.98 18.33
N ALA A 314 19.67 7.71 18.15
CA ALA A 314 20.62 6.70 17.67
C ALA A 314 21.14 7.04 16.26
N ALA A 315 20.28 7.50 15.36
CA ALA A 315 20.66 7.90 14.01
C ALA A 315 21.53 9.17 13.98
N THR A 316 21.31 10.11 14.91
CA THR A 316 22.13 11.33 15.04
C THR A 316 23.51 11.03 15.63
N GLU A 317 23.59 10.12 16.61
CA GLU A 317 24.83 9.70 17.27
C GLU A 317 25.63 8.65 16.47
N GLY A 318 25.02 8.07 15.41
CA GLY A 318 25.59 6.97 14.66
C GLY A 318 25.65 5.65 15.44
N ASP A 319 24.81 5.50 16.47
CA ASP A 319 24.76 4.30 17.32
C ASP A 319 24.01 3.16 16.60
N THR A 320 24.76 2.42 15.80
CA THR A 320 24.21 1.28 15.04
C THR A 320 23.71 0.13 15.92
N THR A 321 24.17 0.02 17.17
CA THR A 321 23.70 -0.99 18.13
C THR A 321 22.33 -0.60 18.67
N ALA A 322 22.14 0.65 19.07
CA ALA A 322 20.83 1.16 19.48
C ALA A 322 19.83 1.09 18.33
N MET A 323 20.24 1.46 17.11
CA MET A 323 19.39 1.29 15.91
C MET A 323 18.98 -0.17 15.71
N ALA A 324 19.91 -1.11 15.76
CA ALA A 324 19.62 -2.54 15.60
C ALA A 324 18.57 -3.05 16.60
N ALA A 325 18.61 -2.56 17.84
CA ALA A 325 17.68 -2.96 18.90
C ALA A 325 16.22 -2.50 18.65
N MET A 326 16.01 -1.51 17.78
CA MET A 326 14.69 -1.00 17.41
C MET A 326 14.13 -1.62 16.14
N LEU A 327 14.97 -2.30 15.34
CA LEU A 327 14.57 -2.91 14.08
C LEU A 327 14.12 -4.36 14.29
N ARG A 328 13.08 -4.83 13.60
CA ARG A 328 12.74 -6.26 13.54
C ARG A 328 13.80 -7.04 12.74
N GLU A 329 13.93 -8.34 12.98
CA GLU A 329 14.96 -9.17 12.33
C GLU A 329 14.85 -9.18 10.79
N ASP A 330 13.63 -9.19 10.27
CA ASP A 330 13.25 -9.14 8.85
C ASP A 330 12.89 -7.72 8.38
N VAL A 331 13.42 -6.67 9.04
CA VAL A 331 13.16 -5.28 8.65
C VAL A 331 13.50 -5.05 7.18
N ARG A 332 12.70 -4.18 6.55
CA ARG A 332 12.87 -3.76 5.16
C ARG A 332 13.18 -2.28 5.08
N ILE A 333 14.14 -1.90 4.24
CA ILE A 333 14.31 -0.52 3.79
C ILE A 333 14.04 -0.45 2.31
N THR A 334 13.17 0.45 1.89
CA THR A 334 12.90 0.73 0.46
C THR A 334 13.10 2.22 0.20
N MET A 335 13.50 2.58 -1.03
CA MET A 335 13.82 3.96 -1.36
C MET A 335 13.16 4.44 -2.68
N PRO A 336 11.82 4.50 -2.82
CA PRO A 336 11.21 4.99 -4.06
C PRO A 336 11.70 6.41 -4.44
N PRO A 337 12.00 6.70 -5.73
CA PRO A 337 11.84 5.89 -6.93
C PRO A 337 13.06 5.01 -7.28
N ASN A 338 14.01 4.84 -6.37
CA ASN A 338 15.15 3.94 -6.55
C ASN A 338 14.70 2.48 -6.33
N PRO A 339 14.88 1.56 -7.31
CA PRO A 339 14.46 0.16 -7.19
C PRO A 339 15.35 -0.69 -6.27
N LEU A 340 16.06 -0.06 -5.32
CA LEU A 340 16.91 -0.73 -4.32
C LEU A 340 16.12 -0.93 -3.02
N TRP A 341 16.37 -2.08 -2.40
CA TRP A 341 15.85 -2.41 -1.07
C TRP A 341 16.90 -3.16 -0.26
N PHE A 342 16.86 -2.98 1.06
CA PHE A 342 17.68 -3.73 2.01
C PHE A 342 16.79 -4.62 2.86
N GLY A 343 17.19 -5.88 3.01
CA GLY A 343 16.43 -6.91 3.70
C GLY A 343 17.20 -7.50 4.87
N GLY A 344 16.62 -7.38 6.05
CA GLY A 344 17.15 -7.95 7.28
C GLY A 344 17.97 -6.95 8.09
N ARG A 345 17.89 -7.09 9.42
CA ARG A 345 18.53 -6.21 10.40
C ARG A 345 20.04 -6.10 10.16
N ASP A 346 20.72 -7.20 9.87
CA ASP A 346 22.17 -7.23 9.69
C ASP A 346 22.62 -6.50 8.42
N ALA A 347 21.89 -6.64 7.32
CA ALA A 347 22.15 -5.89 6.09
C ALA A 347 22.01 -4.38 6.31
N VAL A 348 20.94 -3.97 7.00
CA VAL A 348 20.68 -2.57 7.36
C VAL A 348 21.80 -2.02 8.25
N VAL A 349 22.17 -2.73 9.32
CA VAL A 349 23.23 -2.32 10.23
C VAL A 349 24.57 -2.20 9.51
N THR A 350 24.89 -3.11 8.59
CA THR A 350 26.12 -3.07 7.79
C THR A 350 26.17 -1.81 6.94
N MET A 351 25.07 -1.47 6.24
CA MET A 351 24.95 -0.24 5.47
C MET A 351 25.11 1.01 6.35
N LEU A 352 24.45 1.05 7.51
CA LEU A 352 24.51 2.18 8.43
C LEU A 352 25.93 2.40 8.97
N LYS A 353 26.64 1.32 9.34
CA LYS A 353 28.05 1.40 9.78
C LYS A 353 28.92 2.07 8.72
N GLN A 354 28.78 1.68 7.46
CA GLN A 354 29.53 2.29 6.35
C GLN A 354 29.17 3.76 6.12
N THR A 355 27.92 4.14 6.39
CA THR A 355 27.40 5.50 6.19
C THR A 355 27.86 6.46 7.30
N PHE A 356 27.97 5.97 8.54
CA PHE A 356 28.32 6.77 9.72
C PHE A 356 29.80 6.83 10.05
N ASP A 357 30.60 5.85 9.64
CA ASP A 357 32.03 5.78 9.93
C ASP A 357 32.84 6.79 9.08
N PRO A 358 33.52 7.80 9.67
CA PRO A 358 34.34 8.76 8.93
C PRO A 358 35.52 8.16 8.17
N SER A 359 35.95 6.95 8.52
CA SER A 359 37.02 6.22 7.82
C SER A 359 36.52 5.42 6.62
N SER A 360 35.20 5.25 6.50
CA SER A 360 34.57 4.54 5.40
C SER A 360 34.59 5.37 4.11
N PRO A 361 34.86 4.75 2.94
CA PRO A 361 34.70 5.43 1.64
C PRO A 361 33.24 5.79 1.34
N HIS A 362 32.29 5.24 2.10
CA HIS A 362 30.87 5.54 2.01
C HIS A 362 30.41 6.54 3.09
N TYR A 363 31.34 7.16 3.83
CA TYR A 363 31.01 8.13 4.85
C TYR A 363 30.17 9.26 4.27
N PHE A 364 29.00 9.47 4.87
CA PHE A 364 28.01 10.35 4.29
C PHE A 364 28.01 11.74 4.92
N GLY A 365 28.43 11.88 6.17
CA GLY A 365 28.49 13.14 6.90
C GLY A 365 27.92 13.02 8.31
N ARG A 366 27.78 14.17 8.99
CA ARG A 366 27.08 14.25 10.29
C ARG A 366 25.59 14.38 10.04
N TRP A 367 24.80 13.69 10.84
CA TRP A 367 23.34 13.64 10.69
C TRP A 367 22.63 14.49 11.75
N LYS A 368 21.46 15.02 11.40
CA LYS A 368 20.50 15.66 12.31
C LYS A 368 19.11 15.26 11.84
N HIS A 369 18.18 15.10 12.76
CA HIS A 369 16.85 14.58 12.47
C HIS A 369 15.77 15.47 13.09
N LEU A 370 14.66 15.65 12.38
CA LEU A 370 13.46 16.32 12.88
C LEU A 370 12.25 15.39 12.75
N PRO A 371 11.38 15.31 13.77
CA PRO A 371 10.20 14.46 13.72
C PRO A 371 9.12 15.06 12.79
N THR A 372 8.35 14.20 12.14
CA THR A 372 7.13 14.55 11.40
C THR A 372 6.21 13.32 11.36
N HIS A 373 5.11 13.40 10.61
CA HIS A 373 4.21 12.26 10.36
C HIS A 373 3.82 12.22 8.89
N ALA A 374 3.65 11.00 8.37
CA ALA A 374 3.26 10.77 7.00
C ALA A 374 2.26 9.60 6.95
N ASN A 375 1.12 9.81 6.31
CA ASN A 375 0.14 8.75 6.07
C ASN A 375 -0.26 8.01 7.37
N GLY A 376 -0.45 8.72 8.47
CA GLY A 376 -0.77 8.18 9.79
C GLY A 376 0.38 7.43 10.48
N GLN A 377 1.61 7.54 9.98
CA GLN A 377 2.78 6.81 10.49
C GLN A 377 3.86 7.79 10.99
N PRO A 378 4.65 7.40 12.01
CA PRO A 378 5.79 8.18 12.45
C PRO A 378 6.81 8.34 11.32
N ALA A 379 7.29 9.56 11.14
CA ALA A 379 8.25 9.88 10.09
C ALA A 379 9.36 10.82 10.60
N VAL A 380 10.49 10.82 9.89
CA VAL A 380 11.69 11.58 10.25
C VAL A 380 12.27 12.27 9.04
N GLY A 381 12.46 13.59 9.13
CA GLY A 381 13.28 14.35 8.20
C GLY A 381 14.75 14.25 8.59
N GLY A 382 15.55 13.54 7.78
CA GLY A 382 16.99 13.42 7.93
C GLY A 382 17.74 14.52 7.19
N TYR A 383 18.71 15.12 7.87
CA TYR A 383 19.58 16.17 7.35
C TYR A 383 21.03 15.77 7.47
N VAL A 384 21.82 16.08 6.45
CA VAL A 384 23.24 15.74 6.41
C VAL A 384 24.09 16.99 6.25
N GLN A 385 25.06 17.12 7.13
CA GLN A 385 26.19 18.02 6.95
C GLN A 385 27.36 17.23 6.39
N ARG A 386 27.69 17.50 5.12
CA ARG A 386 28.77 16.82 4.41
C ARG A 386 30.15 17.21 4.96
N PRO A 387 31.17 16.34 4.87
CA PRO A 387 32.54 16.69 5.21
C PRO A 387 32.97 18.01 4.56
N GLY A 388 33.55 18.92 5.34
CA GLY A 388 33.99 20.24 4.85
C GLY A 388 32.88 21.29 4.70
N THR A 389 31.62 20.98 5.03
CA THR A 389 30.51 21.93 5.00
C THR A 389 30.05 22.31 6.42
N ARG A 390 29.32 23.43 6.55
CA ARG A 390 28.78 23.93 7.83
C ARG A 390 27.25 23.86 7.94
N VAL A 391 26.56 23.45 6.88
CA VAL A 391 25.10 23.47 6.81
C VAL A 391 24.57 22.04 6.70
N TYR A 392 23.56 21.74 7.50
CA TYR A 392 22.80 20.50 7.38
C TYR A 392 21.75 20.69 6.28
N ARG A 393 21.80 19.86 5.23
CA ARG A 393 20.86 19.91 4.11
C ARG A 393 19.90 18.73 4.20
N ALA A 394 18.64 18.98 3.87
CA ALA A 394 17.62 17.93 3.78
C ALA A 394 18.11 16.82 2.84
N GLN A 395 17.98 15.58 3.29
CA GLN A 395 18.57 14.43 2.62
C GLN A 395 17.56 13.32 2.37
N VAL A 396 16.71 13.02 3.36
CA VAL A 396 15.80 11.87 3.30
C VAL A 396 14.59 12.10 4.20
N LEU A 397 13.41 11.71 3.74
CA LEU A 397 12.22 11.60 4.57
C LEU A 397 11.94 10.11 4.81
N ASP A 398 12.19 9.63 6.02
CA ASP A 398 11.96 8.23 6.40
C ASP A 398 10.58 8.08 7.03
N VAL A 399 9.71 7.25 6.44
CA VAL A 399 8.42 6.85 7.02
C VAL A 399 8.56 5.47 7.64
N LEU A 400 8.24 5.36 8.93
CA LEU A 400 8.49 4.17 9.74
C LEU A 400 7.19 3.41 9.97
N ARG A 401 7.16 2.14 9.58
CA ARG A 401 6.11 1.21 9.97
C ARG A 401 6.54 0.48 11.24
N VAL A 402 5.69 0.53 12.26
CA VAL A 402 5.95 -0.03 13.58
C VAL A 402 4.93 -1.13 13.88
N GLU A 403 5.41 -2.29 14.33
CA GLU A 403 4.59 -3.40 14.82
C GLU A 403 5.20 -3.93 16.12
N ASP A 404 4.38 -4.16 17.14
CA ASP A 404 4.80 -4.68 18.44
C ASP A 404 6.00 -3.92 19.06
N GLY A 405 6.07 -2.60 18.83
CA GLY A 405 7.12 -1.72 19.33
C GLY A 405 8.46 -1.80 18.57
N LEU A 406 8.51 -2.51 17.45
CA LEU A 406 9.69 -2.61 16.58
C LEU A 406 9.42 -2.01 15.20
N ILE A 407 10.45 -1.41 14.61
CA ILE A 407 10.42 -0.91 13.23
C ILE A 407 10.55 -2.10 12.28
N VAL A 408 9.53 -2.30 11.47
CA VAL A 408 9.42 -3.44 10.54
C VAL A 408 9.65 -3.03 9.10
N GLU A 409 9.52 -1.75 8.79
CA GLU A 409 9.80 -1.19 7.47
C GLU A 409 10.14 0.30 7.57
N ILE A 410 11.12 0.73 6.78
CA ILE A 410 11.49 2.12 6.55
C ILE A 410 11.31 2.40 5.07
N THR A 411 10.48 3.36 4.72
CA THR A 411 10.36 3.85 3.35
C THR A 411 10.97 5.23 3.27
N SER A 412 12.09 5.33 2.56
CA SER A 412 12.89 6.56 2.45
C SER A 412 12.54 7.29 1.16
N PHE A 413 12.13 8.54 1.28
CA PHE A 413 11.75 9.40 0.15
C PHE A 413 12.71 10.57 -0.03
N GLU A 414 12.70 11.13 -1.24
CA GLU A 414 13.50 12.29 -1.60
C GLU A 414 13.07 13.55 -0.82
N PRO A 415 14.03 14.46 -0.53
CA PRO A 415 13.77 15.60 0.35
C PRO A 415 12.99 16.76 -0.29
N HIS A 416 12.62 16.67 -1.58
CA HIS A 416 11.87 17.75 -2.25
C HIS A 416 10.49 17.97 -1.63
N LEU A 417 9.95 16.95 -0.96
CA LEU A 417 8.67 17.03 -0.25
C LEU A 417 8.76 17.73 1.11
N PHE A 418 9.95 17.98 1.67
CA PHE A 418 10.11 18.58 3.01
C PHE A 418 9.23 19.82 3.26
N PRO A 419 9.11 20.80 2.32
CA PRO A 419 8.24 21.95 2.50
C PRO A 419 6.76 21.57 2.71
N ALA A 420 6.26 20.52 2.05
CA ALA A 420 4.90 20.02 2.24
C ALA A 420 4.68 19.42 3.64
N PHE A 421 5.75 18.94 4.28
CA PHE A 421 5.76 18.43 5.66
C PHE A 421 6.08 19.52 6.69
N GLY A 422 6.16 20.79 6.29
CA GLY A 422 6.58 21.89 7.17
C GLY A 422 8.05 21.83 7.60
N LEU A 423 8.86 20.99 6.95
CA LEU A 423 10.27 20.82 7.24
C LEU A 423 11.12 21.79 6.39
N PRO A 424 12.12 22.47 6.96
CA PRO A 424 13.01 23.33 6.18
C PRO A 424 13.94 22.48 5.29
N LEU A 425 14.41 23.04 4.17
CA LEU A 425 15.41 22.37 3.31
C LEU A 425 16.84 22.42 3.88
N THR A 426 17.08 23.29 4.86
CA THR A 426 18.37 23.42 5.55
C THR A 426 18.13 23.71 7.02
N VAL A 427 18.99 23.17 7.88
CA VAL A 427 19.04 23.52 9.30
C VAL A 427 20.45 23.94 9.68
N THR A 428 20.56 24.84 10.65
CA THR A 428 21.82 25.18 11.30
C THR A 428 22.03 24.29 12.52
N ASP A 429 23.26 24.24 13.02
CA ASP A 429 23.61 23.55 14.26
C ASP A 429 22.73 24.02 15.42
#